data_AF-A0A1A2Q7D2-F1
#
_entry.id   AF-A0A1A2Q7D2-F1
#
_cell.length_a   1.000
_cell.length_b   1.000
_cell.length_c   1.000
_cell.angle_alpha   90.00
_cell.angle_beta   90.00
_cell.angle_gamma   90.00
#
_symmetry.space_group_name_H-M   'P 1'
#
loop_
_entity.id
_entity.type
_entity.pdbx_description
1 polymer ?
#
loop_
_entity_poly.entity_id
_entity_poly.type
_entity_poly.pdbx_seq_one_letter_code
_entity_poly.pdbx_strand_id
1 'polypeptide(L)'
;MTGNRLAGRFAVVIGGGAGIGRAIALQLARDGAHVSVVGRTAARLAETASLASSPMATHVCDITDHRAVEHLAENIAQQNGGLDILICNSAIGVNAMLHETSSETSTPSSPPISAAHTCVCKWEFD
;
A
#
# COMPACT_ATOMS: atom_id res chain seq x y z
N MET A 1 20.78 13.19 -10.73
CA MET A 1 20.82 13.97 -9.48
C MET A 1 19.41 14.38 -9.10
N THR A 2 18.71 13.60 -8.28
CA THR A 2 17.31 13.91 -7.92
C THR A 2 16.88 13.27 -6.60
N GLY A 3 17.76 13.22 -5.60
CA GLY A 3 17.52 12.45 -4.36
C GLY A 3 16.66 13.13 -3.28
N ASN A 4 15.75 14.05 -3.63
CA ASN A 4 14.92 14.71 -2.60
C ASN A 4 13.62 15.35 -3.12
N ARG A 5 13.04 14.82 -4.22
CA ARG A 5 11.84 15.41 -4.84
C ARG A 5 10.58 15.29 -3.97
N LEU A 6 10.58 14.38 -3.01
CA LEU A 6 9.45 14.08 -2.13
C LEU A 6 9.79 14.34 -0.66
N ALA A 7 10.81 15.17 -0.40
CA ALA A 7 11.19 15.57 0.96
C ALA A 7 9.98 16.08 1.75
N GLY A 8 9.81 15.58 2.97
CA GLY A 8 8.71 15.96 3.86
C GLY A 8 7.33 15.43 3.46
N ARG A 9 7.23 14.64 2.39
CA ARG A 9 5.99 13.94 2.04
C ARG A 9 5.91 12.60 2.75
N PHE A 10 4.71 12.23 3.16
CA PHE A 10 4.44 10.93 3.74
C PHE A 10 3.66 10.04 2.78
N ALA A 11 4.16 8.81 2.59
CA ALA A 11 3.63 7.84 1.65
C ALA A 11 3.29 6.49 2.31
N VAL A 12 2.15 5.92 1.94
CA VAL A 12 1.74 4.58 2.33
C VAL A 12 1.69 3.68 1.10
N VAL A 13 2.39 2.54 1.16
CA VAL A 13 2.44 1.55 0.07
C VAL A 13 1.82 0.24 0.52
N ILE A 14 0.61 -0.02 0.03
CA ILE A 14 -0.10 -1.29 0.23
C ILE A 14 0.49 -2.35 -0.73
N GLY A 15 0.80 -3.53 -0.20
CA GLY A 15 1.54 -4.56 -0.91
C GLY A 15 3.05 -4.29 -0.96
N GLY A 16 3.58 -3.45 -0.06
CA GLY A 16 4.97 -3.02 -0.06
C GLY A 16 6.00 -4.12 0.25
N GLY A 17 5.58 -5.32 0.64
CA GLY A 17 6.49 -6.38 1.06
C GLY A 17 7.27 -7.09 -0.06
N ALA A 18 6.86 -6.97 -1.33
CA ALA A 18 7.52 -7.66 -2.45
C ALA A 18 7.24 -6.98 -3.80
N GLY A 19 7.92 -7.45 -4.86
CA GLY A 19 7.64 -7.11 -6.25
C GLY A 19 7.61 -5.60 -6.53
N ILE A 20 6.58 -5.16 -7.24
CA ILE A 20 6.40 -3.75 -7.64
C ILE A 20 6.22 -2.85 -6.40
N GLY A 21 5.42 -3.28 -5.42
CA GLY A 21 5.20 -2.51 -4.19
C GLY A 21 6.50 -2.23 -3.44
N ARG A 22 7.38 -3.23 -3.32
CA ARG A 22 8.73 -3.06 -2.75
C ARG A 22 9.54 -2.05 -3.55
N ALA A 23 9.59 -2.20 -4.87
CA ALA A 23 10.38 -1.31 -5.73
C ALA A 23 9.92 0.16 -5.60
N ILE A 24 8.61 0.38 -5.55
CA ILE A 24 8.00 1.70 -5.33
C ILE A 24 8.38 2.25 -3.95
N ALA A 25 8.19 1.48 -2.88
CA ALA A 25 8.50 1.91 -1.51
C ALA A 25 9.97 2.34 -1.38
N LEU A 26 10.88 1.55 -1.94
CA LEU A 26 12.31 1.86 -1.94
C LEU A 26 12.65 3.11 -2.77
N GLN A 27 11.96 3.32 -3.90
CA GLN A 27 12.18 4.52 -4.71
C GLN A 27 11.65 5.79 -4.04
N LEU A 28 10.47 5.73 -3.42
CA LEU A 28 9.90 6.84 -2.64
C LEU A 28 10.83 7.25 -1.50
N ALA A 29 11.39 6.26 -0.78
CA ALA A 29 12.37 6.50 0.27
C ALA A 29 13.66 7.15 -0.26
N ARG A 30 14.14 6.71 -1.44
CA ARG A 30 15.30 7.34 -2.12
C ARG A 30 15.03 8.78 -2.58
N ASP A 31 13.78 9.10 -2.90
CA ASP A 31 13.36 10.44 -3.30
C ASP A 31 13.03 11.34 -2.08
N GLY A 32 13.24 10.87 -0.85
CA GLY A 32 13.14 11.66 0.39
C GLY A 32 11.81 11.58 1.12
N ALA A 33 10.88 10.73 0.69
CA ALA A 33 9.61 10.55 1.38
C ALA A 33 9.77 9.75 2.69
N HIS A 34 8.92 10.04 3.67
CA HIS A 34 8.65 9.15 4.79
C HIS A 34 7.73 8.03 4.30
N VAL A 35 8.10 6.76 4.48
CA VAL A 35 7.35 5.65 3.88
C VAL A 35 6.89 4.65 4.93
N SER A 36 5.62 4.29 4.85
CA SER A 36 5.03 3.13 5.53
C SER A 36 4.65 2.07 4.51
N VAL A 37 5.05 0.82 4.74
CA VAL A 37 4.64 -0.33 3.92
C VAL A 37 3.63 -1.18 4.66
N VAL A 38 2.59 -1.61 3.93
CA VAL A 38 1.47 -2.39 4.47
C VAL A 38 1.36 -3.72 3.74
N GLY A 39 1.09 -4.80 4.47
CA GLY A 39 0.81 -6.11 3.89
C GLY A 39 0.63 -7.19 4.95
N ARG A 40 0.39 -8.44 4.52
CA ARG A 40 0.03 -9.53 5.45
C ARG A 40 1.23 -10.24 6.08
N THR A 41 2.39 -10.24 5.40
CA THR A 41 3.55 -11.04 5.82
C THR A 41 4.61 -10.15 6.45
N ALA A 42 4.67 -10.13 7.79
CA ALA A 42 5.62 -9.33 8.57
C ALA A 42 7.07 -9.46 8.08
N ALA A 43 7.55 -10.68 7.84
CA ALA A 43 8.92 -10.93 7.39
C ALA A 43 9.26 -10.25 6.04
N ARG A 44 8.31 -10.21 5.10
CA ARG A 44 8.48 -9.56 3.79
C ARG A 44 8.52 -8.02 3.90
N LEU A 45 7.72 -7.48 4.82
CA LEU A 45 7.74 -6.05 5.13
C LEU A 45 9.07 -5.65 5.78
N ALA A 46 9.52 -6.43 6.77
CA ALA A 46 10.80 -6.21 7.45
C ALA A 46 11.99 -6.31 6.48
N GLU A 47 11.98 -7.29 5.57
CA GLU A 47 12.98 -7.39 4.50
C GLU A 47 13.00 -6.11 3.64
N THR A 48 11.83 -5.61 3.25
CA THR A 48 11.73 -4.37 2.45
C THR A 48 12.26 -3.16 3.22
N ALA A 49 11.87 -3.01 4.49
CA ALA A 49 12.34 -1.91 5.33
C ALA A 49 13.87 -1.96 5.53
N SER A 50 14.47 -3.15 5.63
CA SER A 50 15.93 -3.31 5.75
C SER A 50 16.72 -2.88 4.50
N LEU A 51 16.07 -2.84 3.34
CA LEU A 51 16.66 -2.45 2.06
C LEU A 51 16.50 -0.94 1.79
N ALA A 52 15.75 -0.22 2.60
CA ALA A 52 15.45 1.19 2.39
C ALA A 52 16.65 2.10 2.71
N SER A 53 16.76 3.22 1.99
CA SER A 53 17.78 4.24 2.21
C SER A 53 17.52 5.13 3.43
N SER A 54 16.32 5.02 4.02
CA SER A 54 15.85 5.77 5.19
C SER A 54 14.92 4.87 6.02
N PRO A 55 14.69 5.20 7.31
CA PRO A 55 13.76 4.45 8.14
C PRO A 55 12.37 4.33 7.49
N MET A 56 11.84 3.10 7.46
CA MET A 56 10.56 2.76 6.85
C MET A 56 9.72 2.01 7.87
N ALA A 57 8.50 2.48 8.11
CA ALA A 57 7.58 1.83 9.03
C ALA A 57 6.88 0.65 8.33
N THR A 58 6.56 -0.38 9.11
CA THR A 58 5.90 -1.60 8.61
C THR A 58 4.60 -1.84 9.35
N HIS A 59 3.52 -2.10 8.62
CA HIS A 59 2.21 -2.39 9.21
C HIS A 59 1.68 -3.71 8.67
N VAL A 60 1.42 -4.65 9.58
CA VAL A 60 0.77 -5.90 9.23
C VAL A 60 -0.74 -5.68 9.21
N CYS A 61 -1.35 -5.79 8.03
CA CYS A 61 -2.77 -5.58 7.85
C CYS A 61 -3.25 -6.42 6.66
N ASP A 62 -4.42 -7.06 6.84
CA ASP A 62 -5.17 -7.59 5.70
C ASP A 62 -6.14 -6.51 5.21
N ILE A 63 -5.88 -6.01 4.00
CA ILE A 63 -6.67 -4.92 3.42
C ILE A 63 -8.09 -5.33 3.02
N THR A 64 -8.41 -6.64 3.04
CA THR A 64 -9.79 -7.11 2.84
C THR A 64 -10.64 -6.98 4.11
N ASP A 65 -10.03 -6.73 5.26
CA ASP A 65 -10.73 -6.45 6.52
C ASP A 65 -10.91 -4.94 6.68
N HIS A 66 -12.13 -4.46 6.47
CA HIS A 66 -12.47 -3.04 6.57
C HIS A 66 -12.12 -2.42 7.93
N ARG A 67 -12.35 -3.15 9.04
CA ARG A 67 -12.07 -2.63 10.38
C ARG A 67 -10.57 -2.52 10.63
N ALA A 68 -9.79 -3.48 10.12
CA ALA A 68 -8.34 -3.44 10.21
C ALA A 68 -7.76 -2.25 9.42
N VAL A 69 -8.34 -1.93 8.26
CA VAL A 69 -7.95 -0.76 7.44
C VAL A 69 -8.32 0.55 8.14
N GLU A 70 -9.51 0.67 8.70
CA GLU A 70 -9.94 1.86 9.47
C GLU A 70 -8.99 2.11 10.64
N HIS A 71 -8.70 1.08 11.44
CA HIS A 71 -7.79 1.21 12.57
C HIS A 71 -6.35 1.54 12.15
N LEU A 72 -5.89 0.98 11.03
CA LEU A 72 -4.60 1.35 10.44
C LEU A 72 -4.57 2.83 10.04
N ALA A 73 -5.66 3.33 9.47
CA ALA A 73 -5.78 4.71 9.05
C ALA A 73 -5.67 5.69 10.22
N GLU A 74 -6.43 5.44 11.28
CA GLU A 74 -6.40 6.24 12.50
C GLU A 74 -4.98 6.29 13.11
N ASN A 75 -4.33 5.12 13.21
CA ASN A 75 -2.98 5.02 13.75
C ASN A 75 -1.97 5.82 12.92
N ILE A 76 -2.04 5.71 11.60
CA ILE A 76 -1.15 6.45 10.69
C ILE A 76 -1.39 7.95 10.79
N ALA A 77 -2.65 8.38 10.87
CA ALA A 77 -3.02 9.79 10.99
C ALA A 77 -2.46 10.42 12.26
N GLN A 78 -2.64 9.74 13.39
CA GLN A 78 -2.16 10.20 14.69
C GLN A 78 -0.64 10.33 14.75
N GLN A 79 0.08 9.41 14.10
CA GLN A 79 1.55 9.37 14.14
C GLN A 79 2.18 10.39 13.18
N ASN A 80 1.57 10.64 12.02
CA ASN A 80 2.23 11.32 10.92
C ASN A 80 1.58 12.65 10.52
N GLY A 81 0.44 13.00 11.12
CA GLY A 81 -0.21 14.30 10.93
C GLY A 81 -0.83 14.52 9.55
N GLY A 82 -0.91 13.49 8.70
CA GLY A 82 -1.50 13.53 7.37
C GLY A 82 -0.93 12.46 6.42
N LEU A 83 -1.52 12.31 5.23
CA LEU A 83 -1.09 11.38 4.17
C LEU A 83 -1.05 12.10 2.82
N ASP A 84 0.12 12.13 2.17
CA ASP A 84 0.27 12.78 0.85
C ASP A 84 0.09 11.80 -0.32
N ILE A 85 0.59 10.57 -0.14
CA ILE A 85 0.72 9.59 -1.23
C ILE A 85 0.19 8.23 -0.76
N LEU A 86 -0.81 7.70 -1.45
CA LEU A 86 -1.32 6.35 -1.25
C LEU A 86 -1.10 5.50 -2.50
N ILE A 87 -0.43 4.36 -2.34
CA ILE A 87 -0.20 3.39 -3.41
C ILE A 87 -0.94 2.09 -3.07
N CYS A 88 -2.05 1.81 -3.79
CA CYS A 88 -2.84 0.59 -3.65
C CYS A 88 -2.37 -0.50 -4.64
N ASN A 89 -1.22 -1.11 -4.39
CA ASN A 89 -0.64 -2.12 -5.29
C ASN A 89 -0.69 -3.56 -4.73
N SER A 90 -1.77 -3.94 -4.03
CA SER A 90 -2.01 -5.34 -3.65
C SER A 90 -2.91 -6.02 -4.68
N ALA A 91 -2.32 -6.81 -5.57
CA ALA A 91 -3.05 -7.66 -6.50
C ALA A 91 -2.91 -9.13 -6.09
N ILE A 92 -4.02 -9.86 -6.08
CA ILE A 92 -4.04 -11.32 -6.00
C ILE A 92 -4.48 -11.81 -7.38
N GLY A 93 -3.57 -12.46 -8.10
CA GLY A 93 -3.91 -13.17 -9.34
C GLY A 93 -4.24 -14.61 -9.01
N VAL A 94 -5.42 -15.09 -9.39
CA VAL A 94 -5.74 -16.52 -9.36
C VAL A 94 -5.29 -17.11 -10.68
N ASN A 95 -4.36 -18.06 -10.64
CA ASN A 95 -3.94 -18.82 -11.82
C ASN A 95 -4.80 -20.10 -11.89
N ALA A 96 -5.96 -20.00 -12.53
CA ALA A 96 -6.89 -21.10 -12.79
C ALA A 96 -7.29 -21.10 -14.27
N MET A 97 -7.63 -22.25 -14.84
CA MET A 97 -8.22 -22.27 -16.19
C MET A 97 -9.55 -21.52 -16.14
N LEU A 98 -9.86 -20.75 -17.19
CA LEU A 98 -11.03 -19.86 -17.23
C LEU A 98 -12.36 -20.56 -16.90
N HIS A 99 -12.46 -21.87 -17.18
CA HIS A 99 -13.66 -22.68 -16.90
C HIS A 99 -13.71 -23.27 -15.47
N GLU A 100 -12.61 -23.18 -14.72
CA GLU A 100 -12.49 -23.65 -13.33
C GLU A 100 -12.63 -22.50 -12.31
N THR A 101 -12.66 -21.26 -12.79
CA THR A 101 -12.88 -20.08 -11.96
C THR A 101 -14.35 -20.00 -11.55
N SER A 102 -14.66 -20.32 -10.30
CA SER A 102 -16.02 -20.17 -9.75
C SER A 102 -16.44 -18.70 -9.70
N SER A 103 -17.75 -18.42 -9.80
CA SER A 103 -18.30 -17.05 -9.76
C SER A 103 -18.05 -16.32 -8.44
N GLU A 104 -17.75 -17.05 -7.35
CA GLU A 104 -17.31 -16.46 -6.07
C GLU A 104 -15.89 -15.87 -6.15
N THR A 105 -15.09 -16.30 -7.13
CA THR A 105 -13.77 -15.73 -7.43
C THR A 105 -13.87 -14.49 -8.33
N SER A 106 -15.07 -14.23 -8.88
CA SER A 106 -15.34 -13.24 -9.93
C SER A 106 -16.47 -12.29 -9.54
N THR A 107 -16.56 -11.86 -8.29
CA THR A 107 -17.26 -10.61 -8.00
C THR A 107 -16.24 -9.47 -8.11
N PRO A 108 -16.27 -8.67 -9.18
CA PRO A 108 -15.72 -7.34 -9.09
C PRO A 108 -16.62 -6.57 -8.12
N SER A 109 -16.29 -6.59 -6.82
CA SER A 109 -16.76 -5.55 -5.89
C SER A 109 -16.21 -4.17 -6.29
N SER A 110 -15.23 -4.16 -7.19
CA SER A 110 -14.69 -2.96 -7.82
C SER A 110 -15.53 -2.58 -9.05
N PRO A 111 -15.99 -1.32 -9.17
CA PRO A 111 -16.66 -0.85 -10.37
C PRO A 111 -15.75 -0.98 -11.60
N PRO A 112 -16.32 -1.02 -12.82
CA PRO A 112 -15.57 -1.20 -14.06
C PRO A 112 -14.47 -0.13 -14.20
N ILE A 113 -13.34 -0.55 -14.81
CA ILE A 113 -12.08 0.19 -15.02
C ILE A 113 -12.24 1.31 -16.07
N SER A 114 -13.35 2.05 -16.02
CA SER A 114 -13.56 3.29 -16.78
C SER A 114 -13.30 4.54 -15.93
N ALA A 115 -12.92 4.38 -14.65
CA ALA A 115 -12.53 5.47 -13.78
C ALA A 115 -11.24 5.08 -13.04
N ALA A 116 -10.11 5.12 -13.73
CA ALA A 116 -8.79 5.11 -13.11
C ALA A 116 -8.57 6.45 -12.38
N HIS A 117 -9.28 6.66 -11.27
CA HIS A 117 -9.01 7.73 -10.33
C HIS A 117 -9.25 7.16 -8.94
N THR A 118 -8.18 6.58 -8.38
CA THR A 118 -8.01 6.37 -6.95
C THR A 118 -9.11 5.50 -6.30
N CYS A 119 -8.78 4.29 -5.87
CA CYS A 119 -9.59 3.61 -4.86
C CYS A 119 -9.47 4.41 -3.56
N VAL A 120 -10.23 5.50 -3.45
CA VAL A 120 -10.37 6.35 -2.29
C VAL A 120 -11.24 5.55 -1.32
N CYS A 121 -10.63 4.72 -0.48
CA CYS A 121 -11.10 4.70 0.90
C CYS A 121 -11.04 6.17 1.32
N LYS A 122 -12.18 6.76 1.65
CA LYS A 122 -12.29 8.19 1.95
C LYS A 122 -11.64 8.45 3.30
N TRP A 123 -10.34 8.77 3.27
CA TRP A 123 -9.57 9.19 4.43
C TRP A 123 -9.79 10.70 4.58
N GLU A 124 -10.97 11.07 5.09
CA GLU A 124 -11.20 12.43 5.57
C GLU A 124 -10.59 12.54 6.97
N PHE A 125 -9.55 13.36 7.08
CA PHE A 125 -9.01 13.79 8.36
C PHE A 125 -9.64 15.15 8.68
N ASP A 126 -10.40 15.23 9.77
CA ASP A 126 -10.89 16.48 10.37
C ASP A 126 -9.72 17.31 10.94
#